data_AF-A0A7J2WPI6-F1
#
_entry.id   AF-A0A7J2WPI6-F1
#
_cell.length_a   1.000
_cell.length_b   1.000
_cell.length_c   1.000
_cell.angle_alpha   90.00
_cell.angle_beta   90.00
_cell.angle_gamma   90.00
#
_symmetry.space_group_name_H-M   'P 1'
#
loop_
_entity.id
_entity.type
_entity.pdbx_description
1 polymer ?
#
loop_
_entity_poly.entity_id
_entity_poly.type
_entity_poly.pdbx_seq_one_letter_code
_entity_poly.pdbx_strand_id
1 'polypeptide(L)'
;MRGIDKAFDGLIRAFSDWLLSMESSTGRLNANPVLSFLLCLFSVSISAFSVKHTQLILSFLLTSILLSSLCGFKDLVRSLWISSLWFLFSMIIMIPRALGSVEAIIGALIVPLRVATSIMVLSFLIRLLGIKRMIAGISKLTGPILGGDLGLAFGIMMIYIGRYLRSLSRLILAKASRIIEGSVYDTLSIAVSELFFRGPNDAFKASLVIEARSLNLGMRNSFRDTLILVAIAFSYLVPV
;
A
#
# COMPACT_ATOMS: atom_id res chain seq x y z
N MET A 1 5.49 -18.22 23.73
CA MET A 1 6.50 -17.33 23.11
C MET A 1 6.77 -17.67 21.65
N ARG A 2 7.31 -18.86 21.30
CA ARG A 2 7.65 -19.25 19.90
C ARG A 2 6.57 -19.06 18.82
N GLY A 3 5.27 -19.13 19.16
CA GLY A 3 4.17 -18.91 18.21
C GLY A 3 3.92 -17.45 17.86
N ILE A 4 4.11 -16.54 18.84
CA ILE A 4 3.94 -15.09 18.66
C ILE A 4 5.07 -14.56 17.77
N ASP A 5 6.30 -15.00 17.99
CA ASP A 5 7.46 -14.61 17.19
C ASP A 5 7.30 -15.00 15.71
N LYS A 6 6.77 -16.21 15.45
CA LYS A 6 6.46 -16.67 14.08
C LYS A 6 5.33 -15.87 13.42
N ALA A 7 4.33 -15.45 14.19
CA ALA A 7 3.23 -14.63 13.67
C ALA A 7 3.71 -13.22 13.31
N PHE A 8 4.57 -12.62 14.15
CA PHE A 8 5.20 -11.32 13.87
C PHE A 8 6.11 -11.39 12.64
N ASP A 9 6.94 -12.43 12.51
CA ASP A 9 7.78 -12.63 11.33
C ASP A 9 6.92 -12.80 10.05
N GLY A 10 5.80 -13.53 10.13
CA GLY A 10 4.82 -13.63 9.05
C GLY A 10 4.21 -12.27 8.63
N LEU A 11 3.85 -11.44 9.61
CA LEU A 11 3.32 -10.08 9.38
C LEU A 11 4.37 -9.16 8.73
N ILE A 12 5.60 -9.17 9.24
CA ILE A 12 6.70 -8.35 8.71
C ILE A 12 7.02 -8.77 7.27
N ARG A 13 7.07 -10.07 6.98
CA ARG A 13 7.28 -10.59 5.62
C ARG A 13 6.14 -10.20 4.69
N ALA A 14 4.89 -10.34 5.12
CA ALA A 14 3.73 -9.94 4.32
C ALA A 14 3.71 -8.44 4.02
N PHE A 15 4.07 -7.60 5.01
CA PHE A 15 4.21 -6.15 4.83
C PHE A 15 5.35 -5.79 3.88
N SER A 16 6.51 -6.43 4.03
CA SER A 16 7.66 -6.26 3.13
C SER A 16 7.30 -6.69 1.71
N ASP A 17 6.63 -7.83 1.54
CA ASP A 17 6.18 -8.31 0.24
C ASP A 17 5.15 -7.38 -0.37
N TRP A 18 4.25 -6.81 0.42
CA TRP A 18 3.30 -5.82 -0.07
C TRP A 18 3.99 -4.53 -0.52
N LEU A 19 4.95 -4.02 0.25
CA LEU A 19 5.77 -2.86 -0.11
C LEU A 19 6.58 -3.09 -1.38
N LEU A 20 7.30 -4.22 -1.48
CA LEU A 20 8.05 -4.59 -2.67
C LEU A 20 7.15 -4.71 -3.90
N SER A 21 5.95 -5.24 -3.71
CA SER A 21 4.91 -5.31 -4.73
C SER A 21 4.53 -3.92 -5.21
N MET A 22 4.32 -2.96 -4.30
CA MET A 22 4.02 -1.58 -4.69
C MET A 22 5.17 -0.89 -5.41
N GLU A 23 6.40 -1.03 -4.92
CA GLU A 23 7.59 -0.39 -5.52
C GLU A 23 7.87 -0.92 -6.92
N SER A 24 7.61 -2.21 -7.15
CA SER A 24 7.77 -2.85 -8.45
C SER A 24 6.65 -2.53 -9.44
N SER A 25 5.56 -1.88 -9.02
CA SER A 25 4.43 -1.63 -9.90
C SER A 25 4.73 -0.48 -10.86
N THR A 26 4.94 -0.83 -12.13
CA THR A 26 5.16 0.14 -13.22
C THR A 26 3.85 0.80 -13.67
N GLY A 27 2.70 0.25 -13.26
CA GLY A 27 1.38 0.59 -13.80
C GLY A 27 1.18 0.01 -15.20
N ARG A 28 -0.07 -0.28 -15.55
CA ARG A 28 -0.50 -0.72 -16.90
C ARG A 28 -1.22 0.38 -17.66
N LEU A 29 -1.87 1.30 -16.93
CA LEU A 29 -2.58 2.44 -17.52
C LEU A 29 -1.77 3.72 -17.40
N ASN A 30 -1.71 4.46 -18.51
CA ASN A 30 -1.10 5.79 -18.56
C ASN A 30 -2.13 6.91 -18.37
N ALA A 31 -3.04 6.74 -17.41
CA ALA A 31 -4.13 7.68 -17.12
C ALA A 31 -3.66 8.95 -16.41
N ASN A 32 -4.50 9.99 -16.41
CA ASN A 32 -4.23 11.25 -15.69
C ASN A 32 -3.92 10.97 -14.19
N PRO A 33 -2.80 11.50 -13.65
CA PRO A 33 -2.35 11.18 -12.31
C PRO A 33 -3.29 11.69 -11.20
N VAL A 34 -3.95 12.84 -11.40
CA VAL A 34 -4.91 13.38 -10.42
C VAL A 34 -6.14 12.50 -10.35
N LEU A 35 -6.72 12.13 -11.50
CA LEU A 35 -7.85 11.20 -11.56
C LEU A 35 -7.49 9.81 -11.01
N SER A 36 -6.27 9.34 -11.27
CA SER A 36 -5.74 8.08 -10.73
C SER A 36 -5.69 8.09 -9.21
N PHE A 37 -5.19 9.19 -8.62
CA PHE A 37 -5.18 9.35 -7.16
C PHE A 37 -6.59 9.48 -6.58
N LEU A 38 -7.45 10.33 -7.16
CA LEU A 38 -8.82 10.51 -6.69
C LEU A 38 -9.61 9.21 -6.75
N LEU A 39 -9.51 8.45 -7.85
CA LEU A 39 -10.16 7.14 -7.93
C LEU A 39 -9.66 6.21 -6.82
N CYS A 40 -8.35 6.14 -6.61
CA CYS A 40 -7.79 5.32 -5.53
C CYS A 40 -8.32 5.74 -4.16
N LEU A 41 -8.35 7.04 -3.89
CA LEU A 41 -8.87 7.57 -2.64
C LEU A 41 -10.35 7.24 -2.46
N PHE A 42 -11.18 7.49 -3.47
CA PHE A 42 -12.62 7.23 -3.41
C PHE A 42 -12.94 5.74 -3.30
N SER A 43 -12.37 4.87 -4.14
CA SER A 43 -12.64 3.43 -4.12
C SER A 43 -12.20 2.79 -2.79
N VAL A 44 -11.04 3.16 -2.26
CA VAL A 44 -10.58 2.67 -0.96
C VAL A 44 -11.47 3.23 0.16
N SER A 45 -11.84 4.51 0.12
CA SER A 45 -12.72 5.10 1.14
C SER A 45 -14.12 4.46 1.15
N ILE A 46 -14.71 4.22 -0.02
CA ILE A 46 -16.01 3.54 -0.13
C ILE A 46 -15.96 2.16 0.53
N SER A 47 -14.92 1.36 0.26
CA SER A 47 -14.75 0.05 0.90
C SER A 47 -14.50 0.17 2.41
N ALA A 48 -13.70 1.14 2.86
CA ALA A 48 -13.37 1.33 4.28
C ALA A 48 -14.57 1.79 5.13
N PHE A 49 -15.47 2.59 4.56
CA PHE A 49 -16.64 3.13 5.26
C PHE A 49 -17.93 2.34 5.01
N SER A 50 -17.94 1.36 4.10
CA SER A 50 -19.16 0.61 3.77
C SER A 50 -19.67 -0.26 4.93
N VAL A 51 -20.94 -0.10 5.30
CA VAL A 51 -21.60 -0.88 6.36
C VAL A 51 -22.35 -2.10 5.79
N LYS A 52 -22.54 -2.18 4.47
CA LYS A 52 -23.32 -3.24 3.84
C LYS A 52 -22.44 -4.43 3.46
N HIS A 53 -22.71 -5.62 4.03
CA HIS A 53 -21.98 -6.85 3.69
C HIS A 53 -22.06 -7.18 2.20
N THR A 54 -23.22 -7.00 1.58
CA THR A 54 -23.44 -7.29 0.16
C THR A 54 -22.54 -6.45 -0.74
N GLN A 55 -22.43 -5.15 -0.45
CA GLN A 55 -21.56 -4.23 -1.17
C GLN A 55 -20.09 -4.62 -1.01
N LEU A 56 -19.66 -4.98 0.21
CA LEU A 56 -18.29 -5.42 0.48
C LEU A 56 -17.93 -6.69 -0.27
N ILE A 57 -18.78 -7.72 -0.22
CA ILE A 57 -18.57 -8.99 -0.96
C ILE A 57 -18.53 -8.73 -2.47
N LEU A 58 -19.46 -7.94 -3.00
CA LEU A 58 -19.51 -7.63 -4.42
C LEU A 58 -18.27 -6.85 -4.86
N SER A 59 -17.81 -5.88 -4.07
CA SER A 59 -16.56 -5.16 -4.32
C SER A 59 -15.33 -6.09 -4.31
N PHE A 60 -15.31 -7.08 -3.41
CA PHE A 60 -14.23 -8.07 -3.33
C PHE A 60 -14.19 -8.98 -4.56
N LEU A 61 -15.36 -9.44 -5.01
CA LEU A 61 -15.48 -10.29 -6.19
C LEU A 61 -15.13 -9.51 -7.45
N LEU A 62 -15.67 -8.28 -7.60
CA LEU A 62 -15.37 -7.42 -8.73
C LEU A 62 -13.87 -7.11 -8.82
N THR A 63 -13.24 -6.71 -7.71
CA THR A 63 -11.80 -6.46 -7.65
C THR A 63 -10.99 -7.70 -7.99
N SER A 64 -11.39 -8.88 -7.52
CA SER A 64 -10.73 -10.15 -7.83
C SER A 64 -10.81 -10.49 -9.32
N ILE A 65 -11.98 -10.30 -9.94
CA ILE A 65 -12.19 -10.52 -11.38
C ILE A 65 -11.33 -9.54 -12.19
N LEU A 66 -11.37 -8.25 -11.85
CA LEU A 66 -10.59 -7.20 -12.52
C LEU A 66 -9.09 -7.42 -12.35
N LEU A 67 -8.64 -7.86 -11.17
CA LEU A 67 -7.24 -8.16 -10.91
C LEU A 67 -6.77 -9.38 -11.72
N SER A 68 -7.60 -10.42 -11.80
CA SER A 68 -7.32 -11.59 -12.64
C SER A 68 -7.20 -11.23 -14.12
N SER A 69 -8.15 -10.45 -14.65
CA SER A 69 -8.24 -10.12 -16.08
C SER A 69 -7.22 -9.06 -16.51
N LEU A 70 -7.03 -8.01 -15.71
CA LEU A 70 -6.19 -6.87 -16.06
C LEU A 70 -4.77 -6.97 -15.53
N CYS A 71 -4.52 -7.75 -14.46
CA CYS A 71 -3.21 -7.90 -13.83
C CYS A 71 -2.64 -9.33 -13.90
N GLY A 72 -3.50 -10.35 -14.04
CA GLY A 72 -3.10 -11.75 -14.18
C GLY A 72 -3.15 -12.53 -12.87
N PHE A 73 -3.14 -13.86 -12.99
CA PHE A 73 -3.42 -14.78 -11.88
C PHE A 73 -2.39 -14.71 -10.74
N LYS A 74 -1.11 -14.49 -11.03
CA LYS A 74 -0.06 -14.38 -10.02
C LYS A 74 -0.27 -13.17 -9.09
N ASP A 75 -0.70 -12.05 -9.65
CA ASP A 75 -1.00 -10.84 -8.87
C ASP A 75 -2.28 -11.01 -8.04
N LEU A 76 -3.26 -11.78 -8.55
CA LEU A 76 -4.45 -12.18 -7.81
C LEU A 76 -4.11 -13.01 -6.58
N VAL A 77 -3.39 -14.12 -6.75
CA VAL A 77 -3.03 -15.02 -5.64
C VAL A 77 -2.26 -14.27 -4.55
N ARG A 78 -1.31 -13.41 -4.95
CA ARG A 78 -0.55 -12.60 -4.01
C ARG A 78 -1.44 -11.61 -3.25
N SER A 79 -2.37 -10.95 -3.93
CA SER A 79 -3.27 -9.98 -3.30
C SER A 79 -4.29 -10.66 -2.37
N LEU A 80 -4.79 -11.84 -2.74
CA LEU A 80 -5.64 -12.68 -1.90
C LEU A 80 -4.89 -13.13 -0.63
N TRP A 81 -3.64 -13.54 -0.77
CA TRP A 81 -2.81 -13.93 0.37
C TRP A 81 -2.64 -12.78 1.37
N ILE A 82 -2.27 -11.59 0.88
CA ILE A 82 -2.10 -10.40 1.72
C ILE A 82 -3.44 -10.02 2.36
N SER A 83 -4.52 -9.98 1.59
CA SER A 83 -5.86 -9.64 2.08
C SER A 83 -6.35 -10.64 3.14
N SER A 84 -6.12 -11.93 2.95
CA SER A 84 -6.49 -12.99 3.91
C SER A 84 -5.73 -12.86 5.23
N LEU A 85 -4.43 -12.55 5.18
CA LEU A 85 -3.64 -12.31 6.40
C LEU A 85 -4.20 -11.13 7.21
N TRP A 86 -4.52 -10.01 6.56
CA TRP A 86 -5.09 -8.85 7.24
C TRP A 86 -6.52 -9.06 7.70
N PHE A 87 -7.30 -9.88 6.99
CA PHE A 87 -8.61 -10.34 7.44
C PHE A 87 -8.49 -11.12 8.75
N LEU A 88 -7.61 -12.12 8.80
CA LEU A 88 -7.38 -12.93 10.01
C LEU A 88 -6.87 -12.09 11.17
N PHE A 89 -5.92 -11.19 10.91
CA PHE A 89 -5.42 -10.27 11.92
C PHE A 89 -6.53 -9.37 12.49
N SER A 90 -7.39 -8.84 11.62
CA SER A 90 -8.53 -8.01 12.03
C SER A 90 -9.58 -8.81 12.79
N MET A 91 -9.82 -10.07 12.41
CA MET A 91 -10.70 -10.97 13.15
C MET A 91 -10.21 -11.18 14.58
N ILE A 92 -8.90 -11.39 14.78
CA ILE A 92 -8.30 -11.57 16.13
C ILE A 92 -8.58 -10.34 17.00
N ILE A 93 -8.41 -9.13 16.46
CA ILE A 93 -8.67 -7.87 17.19
C ILE A 93 -10.14 -7.72 17.55
N MET A 94 -11.06 -8.25 16.73
CA MET A 94 -12.51 -8.14 16.93
C MET A 94 -13.10 -9.23 17.84
N ILE A 95 -12.33 -10.25 18.24
CA ILE A 95 -12.79 -11.33 19.15
C ILE A 95 -13.45 -10.78 20.44
N PRO A 96 -12.86 -9.79 21.16
CA PRO A 96 -13.48 -9.28 22.39
C PRO A 96 -14.87 -8.67 22.15
N ARG A 97 -15.10 -8.11 20.96
CA ARG A 97 -16.37 -7.49 20.59
C ARG A 97 -17.44 -8.52 20.20
N ALA A 98 -17.02 -9.68 19.71
CA ALA A 98 -17.92 -10.78 19.33
C ALA A 98 -18.57 -11.50 20.52
N LEU A 99 -18.02 -11.36 21.73
CA LEU A 99 -18.52 -12.02 22.95
C LEU A 99 -19.73 -11.31 23.59
N GLY A 100 -20.10 -10.11 23.11
CA GLY A 100 -21.12 -9.27 23.76
C GLY A 100 -22.58 -9.58 23.38
N SER A 101 -22.87 -9.85 22.11
CA SER A 101 -24.24 -10.13 21.61
C SER A 101 -24.23 -10.68 20.17
N VAL A 102 -25.33 -11.29 19.72
CA VAL A 102 -25.47 -11.82 18.34
C VAL A 102 -25.37 -10.71 17.28
N GLU A 103 -25.91 -9.53 17.56
CA GLU A 103 -25.75 -8.35 16.69
C GLU A 103 -24.28 -7.87 16.64
N ALA A 104 -23.56 -7.98 17.76
CA ALA A 104 -22.14 -7.66 17.82
C ALA A 104 -21.28 -8.65 17.02
N ILE A 105 -21.70 -9.91 16.84
CA ILE A 105 -21.02 -10.88 15.97
C ILE A 105 -21.08 -10.45 14.50
N ILE A 106 -22.26 -10.01 14.04
CA ILE A 106 -22.43 -9.52 12.66
C ILE A 106 -21.59 -8.25 12.44
N GLY A 107 -21.60 -7.32 13.39
CA GLY A 107 -20.78 -6.12 13.37
C GLY A 107 -19.27 -6.41 13.43
N ALA A 108 -18.86 -7.45 14.16
CA ALA A 108 -17.48 -7.89 14.28
C ALA A 108 -16.94 -8.46 12.96
N LEU A 109 -17.79 -8.99 12.07
CA LEU A 109 -17.38 -9.49 10.75
C LEU A 109 -17.26 -8.39 9.69
N ILE A 110 -18.04 -7.31 9.81
CA ILE A 110 -18.00 -6.19 8.86
C ILE A 110 -16.60 -5.55 8.83
N VAL A 111 -15.99 -5.36 10.00
CA VAL A 111 -14.69 -4.65 10.09
C VAL A 111 -13.57 -5.41 9.38
N PRO A 112 -13.35 -6.72 9.62
CA PRO A 112 -12.38 -7.52 8.87
C PRO A 112 -12.66 -7.54 7.36
N LEU A 113 -13.93 -7.59 6.96
CA LEU A 113 -14.31 -7.56 5.56
C LEU A 113 -14.00 -6.22 4.88
N ARG A 114 -14.16 -5.09 5.58
CA ARG A 114 -13.70 -3.77 5.12
C ARG A 114 -12.20 -3.73 4.93
N VAL A 115 -11.44 -4.23 5.89
CA VAL A 115 -9.97 -4.26 5.79
C VAL A 115 -9.54 -5.10 4.59
N ALA A 116 -10.09 -6.30 4.44
CA ALA A 116 -9.78 -7.22 3.35
C ALA A 116 -10.09 -6.61 1.97
N THR A 117 -11.28 -6.02 1.83
CA THR A 117 -11.73 -5.36 0.59
C THR A 117 -10.91 -4.13 0.27
N SER A 118 -10.65 -3.23 1.23
CA SER A 118 -9.82 -2.05 1.01
C SER A 118 -8.41 -2.40 0.57
N ILE A 119 -7.80 -3.43 1.15
CA ILE A 119 -6.47 -3.91 0.75
C ILE A 119 -6.49 -4.51 -0.65
N MET A 120 -7.57 -5.23 -1.00
CA MET A 120 -7.74 -5.81 -2.34
C MET A 120 -7.91 -4.73 -3.41
N VAL A 121 -8.77 -3.74 -3.17
CA VAL A 121 -8.98 -2.56 -4.02
C VAL A 121 -7.68 -1.79 -4.20
N LEU A 122 -6.98 -1.51 -3.10
CA LEU A 122 -5.72 -0.78 -3.12
C LEU A 122 -4.65 -1.54 -3.92
N SER A 123 -4.52 -2.85 -3.69
CA SER A 123 -3.56 -3.70 -4.42
C SER A 123 -3.85 -3.71 -5.92
N PHE A 124 -5.13 -3.80 -6.31
CA PHE A 124 -5.54 -3.70 -7.70
C PHE A 124 -5.19 -2.36 -8.32
N LEU A 125 -5.54 -1.24 -7.67
CA LEU A 125 -5.28 0.09 -8.22
C LEU A 125 -3.78 0.39 -8.29
N ILE A 126 -2.98 -0.09 -7.34
CA ILE A 126 -1.52 0.04 -7.41
C ILE A 126 -0.92 -0.76 -8.56
N ARG A 127 -1.42 -1.98 -8.83
CA ARG A 127 -0.98 -2.78 -9.97
C ARG A 127 -1.40 -2.17 -11.30
N LEU A 128 -2.60 -1.59 -11.35
CA LEU A 128 -3.17 -0.99 -12.55
C LEU A 128 -2.55 0.38 -12.90
N LEU A 129 -2.37 1.25 -11.91
CA LEU A 129 -1.97 2.65 -12.11
C LEU A 129 -0.48 2.90 -11.85
N GLY A 130 0.15 2.10 -11.00
CA GLY A 130 1.54 2.31 -10.58
C GLY A 130 1.68 3.31 -9.44
N ILE A 131 2.53 3.01 -8.46
CA ILE A 131 2.71 3.87 -7.27
C ILE A 131 3.17 5.29 -7.63
N LYS A 132 4.03 5.41 -8.66
CA LYS A 132 4.57 6.69 -9.13
C LYS A 132 3.48 7.64 -9.62
N ARG A 133 2.44 7.12 -10.30
CA ARG A 133 1.34 7.96 -10.80
C ARG A 133 0.45 8.47 -9.67
N MET A 134 0.19 7.65 -8.65
CA MET A 134 -0.56 8.09 -7.46
C MET A 134 0.19 9.15 -6.68
N ILE A 135 1.51 8.97 -6.47
CA ILE A 135 2.37 9.97 -5.81
C ILE A 135 2.36 11.29 -6.60
N ALA A 136 2.46 11.23 -7.93
CA ALA A 136 2.37 12.42 -8.76
C ALA A 136 0.97 13.06 -8.72
N GLY A 137 -0.09 12.27 -8.56
CA GLY A 137 -1.45 12.76 -8.34
C GLY A 137 -1.59 13.54 -7.04
N ILE A 138 -1.06 12.98 -5.94
CA ILE A 138 -0.97 13.66 -4.64
C ILE A 138 -0.23 14.98 -4.80
N SER A 139 1.00 14.94 -5.33
CA SER A 139 1.84 16.13 -5.51
C SER A 139 1.17 17.22 -6.33
N LYS A 140 0.40 16.87 -7.38
CA LYS A 140 -0.34 17.85 -8.18
C LYS A 140 -1.55 18.44 -7.45
N LEU A 141 -2.21 17.64 -6.61
CA LEU A 141 -3.35 18.09 -5.82
C LEU A 141 -2.92 18.94 -4.62
N THR A 142 -1.80 18.60 -3.99
CA THR A 142 -1.25 19.32 -2.82
C THR A 142 -0.36 20.49 -3.21
N GLY A 143 0.22 20.51 -4.40
CA GLY A 143 1.08 21.59 -4.91
C GLY A 143 0.52 23.01 -4.73
N PRO A 144 -0.76 23.29 -5.06
CA PRO A 144 -1.33 24.62 -4.86
C PRO A 144 -1.55 25.00 -3.37
N ILE A 145 -1.56 24.04 -2.45
CA ILE A 145 -1.86 24.25 -1.02
C ILE A 145 -0.57 24.30 -0.18
N LEU A 146 0.41 23.46 -0.51
CA LEU A 146 1.62 23.21 0.30
C LEU A 146 2.91 23.76 -0.33
N GLY A 147 2.81 24.41 -1.50
CA GLY A 147 3.97 24.82 -2.30
C GLY A 147 4.55 23.67 -3.12
N GLY A 148 5.06 23.98 -4.32
CA GLY A 148 5.51 22.97 -5.30
C GLY A 148 6.61 22.02 -4.80
N ASP A 149 7.47 22.50 -3.90
CA ASP A 149 8.64 21.75 -3.40
C ASP A 149 8.27 20.64 -2.41
N LEU A 150 7.15 20.79 -1.69
CA LEU A 150 6.72 19.84 -0.67
C LEU A 150 6.12 18.56 -1.28
N GLY A 151 5.46 18.69 -2.43
CA GLY A 151 4.97 17.55 -3.21
C GLY A 151 6.12 16.72 -3.81
N LEU A 152 7.19 17.39 -4.24
CA LEU A 152 8.40 16.74 -4.74
C LEU A 152 9.16 16.04 -3.60
N ALA A 153 9.29 16.69 -2.43
CA ALA A 153 9.84 16.09 -1.22
C ALA A 153 9.07 14.84 -0.76
N PHE A 154 7.73 14.89 -0.78
CA PHE A 154 6.88 13.73 -0.47
C PHE A 154 7.08 12.59 -1.47
N GLY A 155 7.20 12.92 -2.76
CA GLY A 155 7.45 11.91 -3.79
C GLY A 155 8.81 11.23 -3.66
N ILE A 156 9.86 12.00 -3.32
CA ILE A 156 11.17 11.46 -2.97
C ILE A 156 11.06 10.57 -1.73
N MET A 157 10.43 11.06 -0.66
CA MET A 157 10.27 10.31 0.60
C MET A 157 9.63 8.94 0.37
N MET A 158 8.55 8.88 -0.41
CA MET A 158 7.85 7.62 -0.72
C MET A 158 8.70 6.64 -1.54
N ILE A 159 9.52 7.12 -2.49
CA ILE A 159 10.45 6.27 -3.25
C ILE A 159 11.56 5.74 -2.34
N TYR A 160 12.06 6.56 -1.43
CA TYR A 160 13.15 6.19 -0.53
C TYR A 160 12.68 5.30 0.62
N ILE A 161 11.41 5.37 1.04
CA ILE A 161 10.86 4.59 2.15
C ILE A 161 11.07 3.09 1.96
N GLY A 162 10.79 2.52 0.79
CA GLY A 162 10.95 1.09 0.59
C GLY A 162 12.42 0.67 0.37
N ARG A 163 13.28 1.58 -0.12
CA ARG A 163 14.74 1.40 -0.12
C ARG A 163 15.30 1.35 1.31
N TYR A 164 14.83 2.25 2.17
CA TYR A 164 15.18 2.30 3.59
C TYR A 164 14.66 1.08 4.35
N LEU A 165 13.43 0.63 4.09
CA LEU A 165 12.87 -0.60 4.68
C LEU A 165 13.66 -1.86 4.28
N ARG A 166 14.10 -1.96 3.02
CA ARG A 166 15.00 -3.05 2.58
C ARG A 166 16.37 -2.98 3.24
N SER A 167 16.94 -1.78 3.35
CA SER A 167 18.22 -1.57 4.03
C SER A 167 18.12 -1.93 5.52
N LEU A 168 17.02 -1.53 6.16
CA LEU A 168 16.70 -1.84 7.55
C LEU A 168 16.55 -3.36 7.76
N SER A 169 15.81 -4.06 6.89
CA SER A 169 15.68 -5.52 6.94
C SER A 169 17.05 -6.22 6.86
N ARG A 170 17.93 -5.79 5.96
CA ARG A 170 19.30 -6.32 5.85
C ARG A 170 20.14 -6.02 7.08
N LEU A 171 20.03 -4.81 7.63
CA LEU A 171 20.74 -4.41 8.85
C LEU A 171 20.27 -5.24 10.05
N ILE A 172 18.96 -5.43 10.21
CA ILE A 172 18.40 -6.28 11.27
C ILE A 172 18.95 -7.70 11.15
N LEU A 173 18.93 -8.30 9.96
CA LEU A 173 19.47 -9.65 9.74
C LEU A 173 20.98 -9.72 10.01
N ALA A 174 21.74 -8.70 9.60
CA ALA A 174 23.19 -8.64 9.81
C ALA A 174 23.59 -8.40 11.28
N LYS A 175 22.75 -7.70 12.05
CA LYS A 175 22.98 -7.48 13.49
C LYS A 175 22.48 -8.66 14.32
N ALA A 176 21.35 -9.26 13.95
CA ALA A 176 20.82 -10.48 14.56
C ALA A 176 21.76 -11.68 14.38
N SER A 177 22.54 -11.74 13.29
CA SER A 177 23.55 -12.80 13.10
C SER A 177 24.82 -12.61 13.94
N ARG A 178 25.07 -11.40 14.46
CA ARG A 178 26.23 -11.10 15.33
C ARG A 178 25.89 -11.07 16.81
N ILE A 179 24.66 -10.69 17.15
CA ILE A 179 24.22 -10.52 18.54
C ILE A 179 23.47 -11.79 18.95
N ILE A 180 24.19 -12.72 19.57
CA ILE A 180 23.65 -14.03 19.99
C ILE A 180 22.82 -13.92 21.29
N GLU A 181 22.91 -12.82 22.05
CA GLU A 181 22.29 -12.68 23.40
C GLU A 181 21.55 -11.35 23.67
N GLY A 182 21.25 -10.55 22.64
CA GLY A 182 20.56 -9.26 22.79
C GLY A 182 19.06 -9.32 22.53
N SER A 183 18.28 -8.44 23.16
CA SER A 183 16.84 -8.38 22.91
C SER A 183 16.54 -7.95 21.46
N VAL A 184 15.40 -8.38 20.92
CA VAL A 184 14.93 -7.99 19.57
C VAL A 184 14.83 -6.46 19.45
N TYR A 185 14.48 -5.78 20.54
CA TYR A 185 14.38 -4.33 20.61
C TYR A 185 15.74 -3.63 20.51
N ASP A 186 16.79 -4.17 21.13
CA ASP A 186 18.14 -3.59 21.04
C ASP A 186 18.69 -3.70 19.62
N THR A 187 18.46 -4.86 18.99
CA THR A 187 18.87 -5.11 17.60
C THR A 187 18.15 -4.18 16.62
N LEU A 188 16.85 -3.96 16.83
CA LEU A 188 16.06 -3.01 16.05
C LEU A 188 16.54 -1.57 16.25
N SER A 189 16.76 -1.16 17.50
CA SER A 189 17.21 0.19 17.86
C SER A 189 18.56 0.54 17.23
N ILE A 190 19.52 -0.39 17.29
CA ILE A 190 20.84 -0.23 16.67
C ILE A 190 20.71 -0.13 15.14
N ALA A 191 19.90 -1.00 14.52
CA ALA A 191 19.69 -0.97 13.07
C ALA A 191 19.01 0.32 12.60
N VAL A 192 18.02 0.83 13.34
CA VAL A 192 17.32 2.09 13.05
C VAL A 192 18.26 3.28 13.22
N SER A 193 19.09 3.29 14.28
CA SER A 193 20.07 4.35 14.52
C SER A 193 21.09 4.43 13.38
N GLU A 194 21.62 3.29 12.94
CA GLU A 194 22.56 3.23 11.81
C GLU A 194 21.91 3.69 10.50
N LEU A 195 20.62 3.39 10.30
CA LEU A 195 19.84 3.87 9.17
C LEU A 195 19.64 5.40 9.22
N PHE A 196 19.41 5.96 10.42
CA PHE A 196 19.25 7.40 10.63
C PHE A 196 20.52 8.17 10.26
N PHE A 197 21.71 7.66 10.60
CA PHE A 197 22.98 8.28 10.20
C PHE A 197 23.27 8.16 8.70
N ARG A 198 22.75 7.13 8.02
CA ARG A 198 22.87 7.00 6.56
C ARG A 198 21.89 7.88 5.78
N GLY A 199 20.75 8.20 6.41
CA GLY A 199 19.65 8.98 5.83
C GLY A 199 20.06 10.28 5.14
N PRO A 200 20.77 11.19 5.84
CA PRO A 200 21.20 12.47 5.29
C PRO A 200 22.12 12.36 4.06
N ASN A 201 23.02 11.38 4.04
CA ASN A 201 23.98 11.19 2.95
C ASN A 201 23.27 10.70 1.67
N ASP A 202 22.32 9.78 1.81
CA ASP A 202 21.51 9.30 0.68
C ASP A 202 20.56 10.38 0.17
N ALA A 203 20.00 11.21 1.05
CA ALA A 203 19.19 12.37 0.66
C ALA A 203 20.01 13.42 -0.11
N PHE A 204 21.25 13.69 0.31
CA PHE A 204 22.15 14.62 -0.38
C PHE A 204 22.57 14.11 -1.78
N LYS A 205 22.86 12.82 -1.92
CA LYS A 205 23.10 12.21 -3.24
C LYS A 205 21.86 12.26 -4.13
N ALA A 206 20.68 12.08 -3.54
CA ALA A 206 19.41 12.18 -4.26
C ALA A 206 19.15 13.59 -4.79
N SER A 207 19.38 14.62 -3.97
CA SER A 207 19.18 16.01 -4.38
C SER A 207 20.08 16.38 -5.55
N LEU A 208 21.36 16.00 -5.53
CA LEU A 208 22.31 16.22 -6.63
C LEU A 208 21.86 15.56 -7.95
N VAL A 209 21.33 14.33 -7.88
CA VAL A 209 20.84 13.61 -9.06
C VAL A 209 19.54 14.22 -9.60
N ILE A 210 18.67 14.72 -8.72
CA ILE A 210 17.39 15.32 -9.10
C ILE A 210 17.60 16.71 -9.70
N GLU A 211 18.49 17.50 -9.13
CA GLU A 211 18.90 18.80 -9.67
C GLU A 211 19.48 18.66 -11.09
N ALA A 212 20.27 17.62 -11.33
CA ALA A 212 20.79 17.28 -12.65
C ALA A 212 19.75 16.74 -13.66
N ARG A 213 18.55 16.32 -13.20
CA ARG A 213 17.55 15.60 -14.03
C ARG A 213 16.18 16.29 -14.11
N SER A 214 16.01 17.43 -13.44
CA SER A 214 14.76 18.20 -13.34
C SER A 214 14.24 18.73 -14.68
N LEU A 215 15.05 18.67 -15.74
CA LEU A 215 14.72 19.20 -17.06
C LEU A 215 13.81 18.34 -17.95
N ASN A 216 13.43 17.10 -17.59
CA ASN A 216 12.78 16.21 -18.60
C ASN A 216 11.68 15.22 -18.14
N LEU A 217 11.13 15.32 -16.93
CA LEU A 217 10.13 14.34 -16.45
C LEU A 217 8.68 14.79 -16.64
N GLY A 218 8.31 15.09 -17.89
CA GLY A 218 6.89 15.20 -18.28
C GLY A 218 6.24 13.82 -18.30
N MET A 219 5.29 13.54 -17.39
CA MET A 219 4.52 12.29 -17.48
C MET A 219 3.52 12.36 -18.63
N ARG A 220 3.66 11.42 -19.58
CA ARG A 220 2.75 11.31 -20.73
C ARG A 220 1.40 10.74 -20.27
N ASN A 221 0.33 11.44 -20.63
CA ASN A 221 -1.05 11.05 -20.35
C ASN A 221 -1.71 10.51 -21.63
N SER A 222 -2.47 9.43 -21.49
CA SER A 222 -3.30 8.85 -22.56
C SER A 222 -4.77 9.13 -22.26
N PHE A 223 -5.47 9.76 -23.21
CA PHE A 223 -6.92 10.02 -23.11
C PHE A 223 -7.71 8.70 -23.06
N ARG A 224 -7.32 7.72 -23.89
CA ARG A 224 -7.90 6.37 -23.90
C ARG A 224 -7.79 5.68 -22.54
N ASP A 225 -6.61 5.74 -21.92
CA ASP A 225 -6.37 5.07 -20.63
C ASP A 225 -7.12 5.80 -19.50
N THR A 226 -7.32 7.11 -19.65
CA THR A 226 -8.15 7.91 -18.74
C THR A 226 -9.63 7.56 -18.88
N LEU A 227 -10.13 7.29 -20.10
CA LEU A 227 -11.50 6.79 -20.31
C LEU A 227 -11.71 5.40 -19.71
N ILE A 228 -10.75 4.49 -19.89
CA ILE A 228 -10.78 3.16 -19.26
C ILE A 228 -10.83 3.31 -17.73
N LEU A 229 -10.04 4.21 -17.17
CA LEU A 229 -10.04 4.50 -15.74
C LEU A 229 -11.40 5.04 -15.26
N VAL A 230 -12.04 5.91 -16.03
CA VAL A 230 -13.37 6.43 -15.75
C VAL A 230 -14.43 5.32 -15.81
N ALA A 231 -14.35 4.41 -16.77
CA ALA A 231 -15.26 3.24 -16.82
C ALA A 231 -15.09 2.34 -15.58
N ILE A 232 -13.85 2.11 -15.13
CA ILE A 232 -13.58 1.40 -13.88
C ILE A 232 -14.16 2.19 -12.69
N ALA A 233 -13.99 3.51 -12.66
CA ALA A 233 -14.58 4.36 -11.61
C ALA A 233 -16.10 4.20 -11.52
N PHE A 234 -16.80 4.21 -12.66
CA PHE A 234 -18.23 3.97 -12.70
C PHE A 234 -18.63 2.61 -12.12
N SER A 235 -17.83 1.56 -12.34
CA SER A 235 -18.12 0.24 -11.77
C SER A 235 -18.08 0.19 -10.23
N TYR A 236 -17.34 1.11 -9.59
CA TYR A 236 -17.35 1.28 -8.13
C TYR A 236 -18.41 2.27 -7.63
N LEU A 237 -18.94 3.12 -8.50
CA LEU A 237 -19.91 4.18 -8.18
C LEU A 237 -21.37 3.75 -8.32
N VAL A 238 -21.66 2.67 -9.05
CA VAL A 238 -23.03 2.14 -9.14
C VAL A 238 -23.45 1.62 -7.75
N PRO A 239 -24.43 2.24 -7.10
CA PRO A 239 -24.96 1.72 -5.85
C PRO A 239 -25.74 0.45 -6.17
N VAL A 240 -25.28 -0.68 -5.61
CA VAL A 240 -26.11 -1.87 -5.43
C VAL A 240 -26.65 -1.84 -4.01
#